data_AF-A0A1V9YSB2-F1
#
_entry.id   AF-A0A1V9YSB2-F1
#
_cell.length_a   1.000
_cell.length_b   1.000
_cell.length_c   1.000
_cell.angle_alpha   90.00
_cell.angle_beta   90.00
_cell.angle_gamma   90.00
#
_symmetry.space_group_name_H-M   'P 1'
#
loop_
_entity.id
_entity.type
_entity.pdbx_description
1 polymer ?
#
loop_
_entity_poly.entity_id
_entity_poly.type
_entity_poly.pdbx_seq_one_letter_code
_entity_poly.pdbx_strand_id
1 'polypeptide(L)'
;MASSTRTSTEDIHRYASSTRTSTEDIHRYVHRVSHILRRLPPVHGDVWLRLLYYMLPVNYRVAYLQATNRSAVCCAYNCGAVETEHHALHACPVVQPLWHLHASAWVVYGVSFEWPSITQLDSFPTNARARNDKLAVQLLWHLLVGATLHLIWTLHNAVQYDNHSVPPPATLAELSFLHRMASVRRWLRLQPPDCPLRASALRVLNVLRWQNA
;
A
#
# COMPACT_ATOMS: atom_id res chain seq x y z
N MET A 1 9.33 -1.67 -53.66
CA MET A 1 8.35 -2.34 -52.78
C MET A 1 9.12 -2.99 -51.64
N ALA A 2 9.26 -2.29 -50.51
CA ALA A 2 9.91 -2.82 -49.32
C ALA A 2 8.82 -3.10 -48.29
N SER A 3 8.51 -4.38 -48.08
CA SER A 3 7.66 -4.86 -47.00
C SER A 3 8.32 -4.53 -45.68
N SER A 4 7.72 -3.61 -44.92
CA SER A 4 8.07 -3.36 -43.53
C SER A 4 7.49 -4.51 -42.69
N THR A 5 8.36 -5.43 -42.30
CA THR A 5 8.09 -6.42 -41.27
C THR A 5 7.88 -5.69 -39.95
N ARG A 6 6.61 -5.57 -39.56
CA ARG A 6 6.19 -5.15 -38.23
C ARG A 6 6.67 -6.23 -37.25
N THR A 7 7.82 -6.01 -36.61
CA THR A 7 8.24 -6.81 -35.46
C THR A 7 7.21 -6.58 -34.36
N SER A 8 6.35 -7.58 -34.15
CA SER A 8 5.51 -7.67 -32.97
C SER A 8 6.44 -7.83 -31.76
N THR A 9 6.76 -6.72 -31.10
CA THR A 9 7.15 -6.77 -29.69
C THR A 9 6.04 -7.54 -28.99
N GLU A 10 6.34 -8.75 -28.48
CA GLU A 10 5.46 -9.41 -27.53
C GLU A 10 5.12 -8.39 -26.45
N ASP A 11 3.85 -8.00 -26.36
CA ASP A 11 3.37 -7.07 -25.36
C ASP A 11 3.56 -7.76 -23.99
N ILE A 12 4.70 -7.51 -23.36
CA ILE A 12 5.01 -8.00 -22.02
C ILE A 12 3.89 -7.50 -21.10
N HIS A 13 3.13 -8.44 -20.56
CA HIS A 13 2.00 -8.12 -19.70
C HIS A 13 2.45 -7.21 -18.54
N ARG A 14 1.68 -6.18 -18.18
CA ARG A 14 2.03 -5.19 -17.14
C ARG A 14 2.39 -5.78 -15.77
N TYR A 15 1.93 -7.01 -15.50
CA TYR A 15 2.21 -7.78 -14.28
C TYR A 15 3.25 -8.88 -14.46
N ALA A 16 3.90 -8.96 -15.62
CA ALA A 16 5.03 -9.85 -15.79
C ALA A 16 6.14 -9.45 -14.82
N SER A 17 6.75 -10.46 -14.20
CA SER A 17 7.90 -10.28 -13.33
C SER A 17 8.72 -11.56 -13.34
N SER A 18 9.87 -11.57 -12.67
CA SER A 18 10.71 -12.79 -12.55
C SER A 18 9.95 -13.99 -11.98
N THR A 19 8.86 -13.77 -11.24
CA THR A 19 8.01 -14.82 -10.66
C THR A 19 6.67 -15.02 -11.39
N ARG A 20 6.34 -14.16 -12.35
CA ARG A 20 5.09 -14.18 -13.13
C ARG A 20 5.44 -14.18 -14.61
N THR A 21 5.81 -15.35 -15.12
CA THR A 21 6.29 -15.51 -16.51
C THR A 21 5.18 -15.99 -17.45
N SER A 22 4.13 -16.63 -16.92
CA SER A 22 2.99 -17.11 -17.70
C SER A 22 1.70 -16.31 -17.43
N THR A 23 0.76 -16.35 -18.38
CA THR A 23 -0.59 -15.77 -18.23
C THR A 23 -1.34 -16.36 -17.03
N GLU A 24 -1.13 -17.65 -16.75
CA GLU A 24 -1.74 -18.34 -15.60
C GLU A 24 -1.21 -17.80 -14.25
N ASP A 25 0.10 -17.51 -14.16
CA ASP A 25 0.67 -16.90 -12.96
C ASP A 25 0.13 -15.49 -12.71
N ILE A 26 -0.08 -14.74 -13.80
CA ILE A 26 -0.71 -13.42 -13.76
C ILE A 26 -2.16 -13.51 -13.30
N HIS A 27 -2.94 -14.47 -13.81
CA HIS A 27 -4.32 -14.71 -13.37
C HIS A 27 -4.38 -15.04 -11.88
N ARG A 28 -3.49 -15.93 -11.41
CA ARG A 28 -3.38 -16.29 -10.00
C ARG A 28 -3.03 -15.09 -9.12
N TYR A 29 -2.12 -14.23 -9.58
CA TYR A 29 -1.78 -12.98 -8.89
C TYR A 29 -3.00 -12.05 -8.80
N VAL A 30 -3.69 -11.79 -9.90
CA VAL A 30 -4.87 -10.91 -9.93
C VAL A 30 -5.99 -11.44 -9.02
N HIS A 31 -6.22 -12.74 -9.02
CA HIS A 31 -7.19 -13.38 -8.12
C HIS A 31 -6.78 -13.19 -6.65
N ARG A 32 -5.49 -13.36 -6.35
CA ARG A 32 -4.95 -13.12 -5.00
C ARG A 32 -5.11 -11.67 -4.55
N VAL A 33 -4.74 -10.71 -5.40
CA VAL A 33 -4.92 -9.27 -5.12
C VAL A 33 -6.40 -9.00 -4.82
N SER A 34 -7.30 -9.50 -5.66
CA SER A 34 -8.75 -9.34 -5.46
C SER A 34 -9.22 -9.89 -4.12
N HIS A 35 -8.74 -11.08 -3.72
CA HIS A 35 -9.08 -11.68 -2.43
C HIS A 35 -8.53 -10.90 -1.24
N ILE A 36 -7.32 -10.35 -1.35
CA ILE A 36 -6.71 -9.51 -0.31
C ILE A 36 -7.55 -8.23 -0.15
N LEU A 37 -7.77 -7.50 -1.24
CA LEU A 37 -8.40 -6.18 -1.19
C LEU A 37 -9.87 -6.24 -0.75
N ARG A 38 -10.60 -7.32 -1.05
CA ARG A 38 -11.97 -7.55 -0.55
C ARG A 38 -12.08 -7.62 0.98
N ARG A 39 -10.98 -7.90 1.69
CA ARG A 39 -10.97 -7.95 3.17
C ARG A 39 -10.88 -6.58 3.81
N LEU A 40 -10.47 -5.57 3.04
CA LEU A 40 -10.31 -4.20 3.53
C LEU A 40 -11.65 -3.45 3.49
N PRO A 41 -11.77 -2.32 4.21
CA PRO A 41 -12.80 -1.33 3.89
C PRO A 41 -12.74 -0.95 2.39
N PRO A 42 -13.87 -0.80 1.69
CA PRO A 42 -13.87 -0.59 0.23
C PRO A 42 -12.96 0.55 -0.23
N VAL A 43 -12.98 1.69 0.46
CA VAL A 43 -12.14 2.86 0.14
C VAL A 43 -10.64 2.60 0.32
N HIS A 44 -10.26 1.76 1.30
CA HIS A 44 -8.86 1.37 1.49
C HIS A 44 -8.41 0.39 0.39
N GLY A 45 -9.29 -0.55 0.03
CA GLY A 45 -9.06 -1.48 -1.07
C GLY A 45 -8.94 -0.78 -2.43
N ASP A 46 -9.75 0.24 -2.68
CA ASP A 46 -9.74 1.01 -3.94
C ASP A 46 -8.40 1.71 -4.17
N VAL A 47 -7.91 2.47 -3.18
CA VAL A 47 -6.62 3.18 -3.30
C VAL A 47 -5.48 2.19 -3.57
N TRP A 48 -5.46 1.06 -2.86
CA TRP A 48 -4.42 0.06 -3.07
C TRP A 48 -4.57 -0.65 -4.43
N LEU A 49 -5.79 -0.94 -4.89
CA LEU A 49 -6.02 -1.46 -6.24
C LEU A 49 -5.47 -0.49 -7.29
N ARG A 50 -5.81 0.79 -7.17
CA ARG A 50 -5.37 1.82 -8.11
C ARG A 50 -3.86 1.98 -8.09
N LEU A 51 -3.22 1.86 -6.93
CA LEU A 51 -1.76 1.79 -6.85
C LEU A 51 -1.23 0.58 -7.65
N LEU A 52 -1.71 -0.64 -7.36
CA LEU A 52 -1.20 -1.86 -7.99
C LEU A 52 -1.40 -1.87 -9.52
N TYR A 53 -2.45 -1.20 -10.00
CA TYR A 53 -2.82 -1.14 -11.41
C TYR A 53 -2.24 0.08 -12.15
N TYR A 54 -1.45 0.90 -11.46
CA TYR A 54 -0.94 2.16 -11.97
C TYR A 54 -2.11 3.03 -12.50
N MET A 55 -3.05 3.36 -11.61
CA MET A 55 -4.23 4.19 -11.88
C MET A 55 -4.33 5.39 -10.93
N LEU A 56 -3.27 5.69 -10.17
CA LEU A 56 -3.23 6.90 -9.35
C LEU A 56 -2.73 8.08 -10.17
N PRO A 57 -3.45 9.22 -10.17
CA PRO A 57 -3.08 10.42 -10.91
C PRO A 57 -1.98 11.21 -10.20
N VAL A 58 -0.79 10.62 -10.09
CA VAL A 58 0.41 11.32 -9.59
C VAL A 58 0.95 12.29 -10.64
N ASN A 59 1.60 13.37 -10.19
CA ASN A 59 2.02 14.47 -11.04
C ASN A 59 3.00 14.05 -12.16
N TYR A 60 3.78 12.97 -12.00
CA TYR A 60 4.61 12.45 -13.09
C TYR A 60 3.82 12.12 -14.38
N ARG A 61 2.53 11.77 -14.28
CA ARG A 61 1.70 11.46 -15.47
C ARG A 61 1.42 12.67 -16.36
N VAL A 62 1.59 13.88 -15.84
CA VAL A 62 1.43 15.11 -16.60
C VAL A 62 2.76 15.75 -16.97
N ALA A 63 3.81 14.93 -17.16
CA ALA A 63 5.13 15.39 -17.58
C ALA A 63 5.12 16.27 -18.84
N TYR A 64 4.16 16.10 -19.74
CA TYR A 64 3.98 16.96 -20.91
C TYR A 64 3.73 18.45 -20.56
N LEU A 65 3.23 18.75 -19.36
CA LEU A 65 3.03 20.13 -18.88
C LEU A 65 4.31 20.81 -18.39
N GLN A 66 5.43 20.10 -18.25
CA GLN A 66 6.70 20.66 -17.77
C GLN A 66 7.23 21.80 -18.64
N ALA A 67 6.91 21.80 -19.93
CA ALA A 67 7.30 22.85 -20.86
C ALA A 67 6.73 24.22 -20.48
N THR A 68 5.52 24.24 -19.88
CA THR A 68 4.81 25.47 -19.49
C THR A 68 4.92 25.72 -17.98
N ASN A 69 4.90 24.67 -17.17
CA ASN A 69 5.06 24.76 -15.72
C ASN A 69 6.05 23.67 -15.24
N ARG A 70 7.29 24.08 -14.95
CA ARG A 70 8.34 23.16 -14.48
C ARG A 70 7.97 22.43 -13.18
N SER A 71 7.11 23.01 -12.34
CA SER A 71 6.65 22.41 -11.09
C SER A 71 5.53 21.38 -11.27
N ALA A 72 4.98 21.21 -12.49
CA ALA A 72 3.82 20.36 -12.73
C ALA A 72 4.03 18.86 -12.44
N VAL A 73 5.27 18.41 -12.31
CA VAL A 73 5.60 17.02 -11.92
C VAL A 73 6.08 16.88 -10.48
N CYS A 74 6.26 18.00 -9.78
CA CYS A 74 6.86 18.00 -8.46
C CYS A 74 5.89 17.43 -7.45
N CYS A 75 6.44 16.89 -6.36
CA CYS A 75 5.69 16.41 -5.20
C CYS A 75 4.73 17.48 -4.68
N ALA A 76 3.49 17.10 -4.40
CA ALA A 76 2.45 17.95 -3.81
C ALA A 76 2.90 18.61 -2.49
N TYR A 77 3.80 17.95 -1.76
CA TYR A 77 4.36 18.47 -0.51
C TYR A 77 5.55 19.42 -0.71
N ASN A 78 5.88 19.79 -1.95
CA ASN A 78 7.00 20.68 -2.30
C ASN A 78 8.38 20.21 -1.82
N CYS A 79 8.60 18.90 -1.69
CA CYS A 79 9.90 18.35 -1.28
C CYS A 79 10.97 18.34 -2.40
N GLY A 80 10.66 18.92 -3.57
CA GLY A 80 11.59 19.06 -4.70
C GLY A 80 11.76 17.85 -5.61
N ALA A 81 11.22 16.69 -5.26
CA ALA A 81 11.31 15.47 -6.08
C ALA A 81 10.17 15.36 -7.11
N VAL A 82 10.39 14.55 -8.14
CA VAL A 82 9.34 14.14 -9.09
C VAL A 82 8.37 13.19 -8.42
N GLU A 83 7.08 13.46 -8.57
CA GLU A 83 6.02 12.69 -7.93
C GLU A 83 5.66 11.44 -8.72
N THR A 84 6.33 10.35 -8.41
CA THR A 84 5.92 9.00 -8.80
C THR A 84 4.98 8.39 -7.75
N GLU A 85 4.30 7.27 -8.05
CA GLU A 85 3.50 6.55 -7.04
C GLU A 85 4.34 6.09 -5.84
N HIS A 86 5.57 5.62 -6.10
CA HIS A 86 6.54 5.29 -5.05
C HIS A 86 6.89 6.52 -4.20
N HIS A 87 7.10 7.67 -4.82
CA HIS A 87 7.40 8.89 -4.08
C HIS A 87 6.20 9.35 -3.24
N ALA A 88 5.03 9.54 -3.87
CA ALA A 88 3.83 10.08 -3.23
C ALA A 88 3.35 9.22 -2.05
N LEU A 89 3.48 7.90 -2.15
CA LEU A 89 2.92 6.97 -1.16
C LEU A 89 3.94 6.34 -0.22
N HIS A 90 5.26 6.50 -0.44
CA HIS A 90 6.27 5.81 0.36
C HIS A 90 7.54 6.60 0.61
N ALA A 91 8.23 7.03 -0.45
CA ALA A 91 9.59 7.58 -0.34
C ALA A 91 9.63 9.09 -0.03
N CYS A 92 8.51 9.81 -0.10
CA CYS A 92 8.47 11.23 0.24
C CYS A 92 8.89 11.47 1.71
N PRO A 93 9.75 12.45 2.02
CA PRO A 93 10.16 12.77 3.39
C PRO A 93 9.01 13.08 4.36
N VAL A 94 7.86 13.53 3.86
CA VAL A 94 6.64 13.76 4.66
C VAL A 94 5.97 12.43 5.05
N VAL A 95 6.06 11.43 4.18
CA VAL A 95 5.33 10.15 4.29
C VAL A 95 6.20 9.06 4.90
N GLN A 96 7.48 9.00 4.55
CA GLN A 96 8.42 7.97 4.98
C GLN A 96 8.46 7.75 6.51
N PRO A 97 8.44 8.80 7.36
CA PRO A 97 8.44 8.61 8.82
C PRO A 97 7.26 7.77 9.31
N LEU A 98 6.11 7.84 8.63
CA LEU A 98 4.94 7.05 8.99
C LEU A 98 5.15 5.55 8.73
N TRP A 99 5.81 5.21 7.62
CA TRP A 99 6.18 3.82 7.32
C TRP A 99 7.22 3.29 8.30
N HIS A 100 8.21 4.09 8.68
CA HIS A 100 9.19 3.71 9.71
C HIS A 100 8.52 3.46 11.08
N LEU A 101 7.57 4.31 11.46
CA LEU A 101 6.78 4.10 12.68
C LEU A 101 6.07 2.75 12.64
N HIS A 102 5.40 2.42 11.53
CA HIS A 102 4.75 1.13 11.38
C HIS A 102 5.75 -0.04 11.34
N ALA A 103 6.87 0.08 10.64
CA ALA A 103 7.89 -0.96 10.60
C ALA A 103 8.44 -1.27 12.00
N SER A 104 8.72 -0.25 12.82
CA SER A 104 9.25 -0.43 14.18
C SER A 104 8.32 -1.28 15.05
N ALA A 105 7.02 -1.01 15.04
CA ALA A 105 6.03 -1.73 15.84
C ALA A 105 5.83 -3.19 15.41
N TRP A 106 6.30 -3.56 14.21
CA TRP A 106 6.07 -4.86 13.59
C TRP A 106 7.33 -5.70 13.43
N VAL A 107 8.49 -5.19 13.86
CA VAL A 107 9.79 -5.89 13.81
C VAL A 107 9.73 -7.28 14.45
N VAL A 108 8.89 -7.42 15.48
CA VAL A 108 8.62 -8.66 16.22
C VAL A 108 8.15 -9.82 15.34
N TYR A 109 7.49 -9.54 14.20
CA TYR A 109 7.04 -10.54 13.24
C TYR A 109 7.92 -10.63 11.98
N GLY A 110 8.94 -9.79 11.86
CA GLY A 110 9.84 -9.75 10.71
C GLY A 110 9.12 -9.45 9.40
N VAL A 111 8.05 -8.67 9.44
CA VAL A 111 7.33 -8.22 8.25
C VAL A 111 7.91 -6.90 7.75
N SER A 112 7.92 -6.73 6.44
CA SER A 112 8.48 -5.55 5.78
C SER A 112 7.38 -4.54 5.42
N PHE A 113 7.73 -3.26 5.42
CA PHE A 113 6.93 -2.16 4.86
C PHE A 113 7.65 -1.50 3.68
N GLU A 114 8.64 -2.16 3.11
CA GLU A 114 9.33 -1.69 1.91
C GLU A 114 8.39 -1.70 0.70
N TRP A 115 8.70 -0.85 -0.28
CA TRP A 115 7.88 -0.69 -1.49
C TRP A 115 7.52 -2.01 -2.20
N PRO A 116 8.46 -2.96 -2.41
CA PRO A 116 8.13 -4.24 -3.04
C PRO A 116 7.18 -5.08 -2.19
N SER A 117 7.23 -4.99 -0.86
CA SER A 117 6.29 -5.72 0.01
C SER A 117 4.86 -5.20 -0.11
N ILE A 118 4.69 -3.90 -0.35
CA ILE A 118 3.39 -3.24 -0.55
C ILE A 118 2.84 -3.48 -1.96
N THR A 119 3.71 -3.58 -2.97
CA THR A 119 3.31 -3.64 -4.39
C THR A 119 3.37 -5.03 -5.02
N GLN A 120 4.16 -5.96 -4.46
CA GLN A 120 4.32 -7.33 -4.95
C GLN A 120 3.75 -8.33 -3.94
N LEU A 121 2.46 -8.63 -4.07
CA LEU A 121 1.69 -9.48 -3.14
C LEU A 121 1.86 -10.99 -3.40
N ASP A 122 2.91 -11.40 -4.10
CA ASP A 122 3.23 -12.79 -4.46
C ASP A 122 3.65 -13.63 -3.25
N SER A 123 4.19 -13.00 -2.21
CA SER A 123 4.56 -13.69 -0.98
C SER A 123 4.38 -12.78 0.23
N PHE A 124 4.27 -13.39 1.40
CA PHE A 124 4.23 -12.69 2.68
C PHE A 124 5.26 -13.32 3.62
N PRO A 125 6.52 -12.84 3.59
CA PRO A 125 7.58 -13.35 4.44
C PRO A 125 7.34 -12.90 5.89
N THR A 126 7.60 -13.82 6.82
CA THR A 126 7.49 -13.61 8.27
C THR A 126 8.54 -14.44 8.99
N ASN A 127 8.92 -14.04 10.21
CA ASN A 127 9.81 -14.84 11.06
C ASN A 127 9.08 -16.03 11.73
N ALA A 128 9.83 -16.83 12.50
CA ALA A 128 9.31 -18.01 13.19
C ALA A 128 8.19 -17.71 14.21
N ARG A 129 8.16 -16.50 14.79
CA ARG A 129 7.13 -16.09 15.76
C ARG A 129 5.74 -16.04 15.14
N ALA A 130 5.65 -15.70 13.85
CA ALA A 130 4.39 -15.68 13.14
C ALA A 130 3.85 -17.07 12.78
N ARG A 131 4.60 -18.17 12.97
CA ARG A 131 4.25 -19.51 12.44
C ARG A 131 2.81 -19.93 12.72
N ASN A 132 2.37 -19.81 13.97
CA ASN A 132 1.03 -20.26 14.40
C ASN A 132 -0.08 -19.25 14.06
N ASP A 133 0.27 -17.99 13.83
CA ASP A 133 -0.68 -16.89 13.60
C ASP A 133 -0.44 -16.20 12.25
N LYS A 134 0.21 -16.87 11.29
CA LYS A 134 0.72 -16.25 10.05
C LYS A 134 -0.38 -15.55 9.26
N LEU A 135 -1.55 -16.18 9.14
CA LEU A 135 -2.70 -15.61 8.44
C LEU A 135 -3.26 -14.38 9.15
N ALA A 136 -3.20 -14.33 10.49
CA ALA A 136 -3.63 -13.17 11.25
C ALA A 136 -2.63 -12.02 11.16
N VAL A 137 -1.33 -12.32 11.26
CA VAL A 137 -0.25 -11.34 11.01
C VAL A 137 -0.42 -10.72 9.62
N GLN A 138 -0.59 -11.57 8.60
CA GLN A 138 -0.80 -11.14 7.22
C GLN A 138 -2.05 -10.27 7.06
N LEU A 139 -3.19 -10.71 7.61
CA LEU A 139 -4.43 -9.96 7.56
C LEU A 139 -4.30 -8.58 8.21
N LEU A 140 -3.76 -8.52 9.43
CA LEU A 140 -3.61 -7.27 10.17
C LEU A 140 -2.63 -6.33 9.48
N TRP A 141 -1.60 -6.88 8.84
CA TRP A 141 -0.66 -6.12 8.03
C TRP A 141 -1.36 -5.52 6.80
N HIS A 142 -2.16 -6.30 6.07
CA HIS A 142 -2.95 -5.77 4.94
C HIS A 142 -3.93 -4.67 5.38
N LEU A 143 -4.60 -4.84 6.52
CA LEU A 143 -5.52 -3.82 7.05
C LEU A 143 -4.77 -2.52 7.42
N LEU A 144 -3.56 -2.64 7.96
CA LEU A 144 -2.70 -1.50 8.24
C LEU A 144 -2.26 -0.82 6.95
N VAL A 145 -1.63 -1.54 6.03
CA VAL A 145 -1.11 -0.97 4.78
C VAL A 145 -2.22 -0.30 3.98
N GLY A 146 -3.37 -0.93 3.80
CA GLY A 146 -4.49 -0.31 3.09
C GLY A 146 -5.02 0.96 3.77
N ALA A 147 -5.11 0.96 5.10
CA ALA A 147 -5.53 2.15 5.85
C ALA A 147 -4.49 3.29 5.73
N THR A 148 -3.20 2.96 5.80
CA THR A 148 -2.11 3.92 5.68
C THR A 148 -2.02 4.49 4.27
N LEU A 149 -2.13 3.66 3.22
CA LEU A 149 -2.18 4.12 1.83
C LEU A 149 -3.35 5.06 1.59
N HIS A 150 -4.53 4.72 2.10
CA HIS A 150 -5.71 5.58 2.00
C HIS A 150 -5.52 6.92 2.71
N LEU A 151 -4.96 6.91 3.93
CA LEU A 151 -4.65 8.13 4.67
C LEU A 151 -3.68 9.02 3.89
N ILE A 152 -2.57 8.46 3.42
CA ILE A 152 -1.56 9.21 2.64
C ILE A 152 -2.18 9.78 1.37
N TRP A 153 -2.96 8.98 0.63
CA TRP A 153 -3.60 9.43 -0.60
C TRP A 153 -4.64 10.53 -0.35
N THR A 154 -5.40 10.43 0.73
CA THR A 154 -6.37 11.46 1.13
C THR A 154 -5.67 12.76 1.49
N LEU A 155 -4.60 12.68 2.30
CA LEU A 155 -3.80 13.84 2.68
C LEU A 155 -3.15 14.49 1.45
N HIS A 156 -2.56 13.67 0.58
CA HIS A 156 -1.95 14.11 -0.67
C HIS A 156 -2.95 14.95 -1.49
N ASN A 157 -4.15 14.42 -1.71
CA ASN A 157 -5.17 15.11 -2.50
C ASN A 157 -5.63 16.41 -1.83
N ALA A 158 -5.78 16.41 -0.50
CA ALA A 158 -6.17 17.62 0.23
C ALA A 158 -5.11 18.73 0.10
N VAL A 159 -3.82 18.37 0.14
CA VAL A 159 -2.72 19.33 -0.06
C VAL A 159 -2.67 19.81 -1.51
N GLN A 160 -2.78 18.89 -2.46
CA GLN A 160 -2.63 19.18 -3.89
C GLN A 160 -3.82 19.98 -4.47
N TYR A 161 -5.04 19.65 -4.08
CA TYR A 161 -6.26 20.15 -4.74
C TYR A 161 -7.12 21.02 -3.83
N ASP A 162 -7.05 20.84 -2.51
CA ASP A 162 -7.91 21.54 -1.56
C ASP A 162 -7.14 22.59 -0.72
N ASN A 163 -5.91 22.93 -1.10
CA ASN A 163 -5.05 23.92 -0.44
C ASN A 163 -4.88 23.70 1.08
N HIS A 164 -4.89 22.43 1.52
CA HIS A 164 -4.65 22.10 2.93
C HIS A 164 -3.17 22.13 3.26
N SER A 165 -2.83 22.52 4.49
CA SER A 165 -1.49 22.38 5.03
C SER A 165 -1.21 20.93 5.43
N VAL A 166 0.05 20.50 5.30
CA VAL A 166 0.51 19.20 5.81
C VAL A 166 0.36 19.18 7.35
N PRO A 167 -0.34 18.20 7.94
CA PRO A 167 -0.43 18.05 9.38
C PRO A 167 0.94 17.82 10.03
N PRO A 168 1.14 18.24 11.29
CA PRO A 168 2.34 17.88 12.03
C PRO A 168 2.56 16.35 12.10
N PRO A 169 3.81 15.86 12.16
CA PRO A 169 4.10 14.42 12.19
C PRO A 169 3.40 13.65 13.32
N ALA A 170 3.26 14.26 14.50
CA ALA A 170 2.55 13.66 15.63
C ALA A 170 1.06 13.44 15.31
N THR A 171 0.40 14.42 14.70
CA THR A 171 -0.99 14.32 14.25
C THR A 171 -1.15 13.24 13.18
N LEU A 172 -0.21 13.15 12.24
CA LEU A 172 -0.23 12.11 11.20
C LEU A 172 -0.09 10.71 11.82
N ALA A 173 0.78 10.55 12.82
CA ALA A 173 0.94 9.30 13.55
C ALA A 173 -0.36 8.90 14.28
N GLU A 174 -1.00 9.82 14.98
CA GLU A 174 -2.29 9.58 15.65
C GLU A 174 -3.40 9.20 14.66
N LEU A 175 -3.53 9.94 13.56
CA LEU A 175 -4.50 9.66 12.50
C LEU A 175 -4.27 8.27 11.90
N SER A 176 -3.03 7.86 11.70
CA SER A 176 -2.70 6.52 11.20
C SER A 176 -3.16 5.42 12.16
N PHE A 177 -2.97 5.63 13.46
CA PHE A 177 -3.37 4.69 14.49
C PHE A 177 -4.90 4.57 14.53
N LEU A 178 -5.62 5.70 14.48
CA LEU A 178 -7.08 5.74 14.46
C LEU A 178 -7.65 5.01 13.24
N HIS A 179 -7.14 5.28 12.04
CA HIS A 179 -7.59 4.62 10.80
C HIS A 179 -7.31 3.12 10.79
N ARG A 180 -6.12 2.70 11.25
CA ARG A 180 -5.79 1.30 11.44
C ARG A 180 -6.77 0.64 12.41
N MET A 181 -6.98 1.23 13.58
CA MET A 181 -7.85 0.67 14.62
C MET A 181 -9.32 0.64 14.18
N ALA A 182 -9.77 1.61 13.37
CA ALA A 182 -11.09 1.58 12.75
C ALA A 182 -11.22 0.40 11.78
N SER A 183 -10.21 0.17 10.93
CA SER A 183 -10.17 -0.96 9.98
C SER A 183 -10.20 -2.31 10.69
N VAL A 184 -9.38 -2.47 11.73
CA VAL A 184 -9.34 -3.69 12.55
C VAL A 184 -10.66 -3.91 13.28
N ARG A 185 -11.22 -2.88 13.94
CA ARG A 185 -12.51 -2.99 14.64
C ARG A 185 -13.66 -3.33 13.69
N ARG A 186 -13.66 -2.79 12.46
CA ARG A 186 -14.63 -3.17 11.43
C ARG A 186 -14.47 -4.64 11.09
N TRP A 187 -13.26 -5.08 10.76
CA TRP A 187 -13.02 -6.48 10.37
C TRP A 187 -13.45 -7.46 11.49
N LEU A 188 -13.09 -7.19 12.74
CA LEU A 188 -13.46 -8.00 13.90
C LEU A 188 -14.97 -8.10 14.12
N ARG A 189 -15.72 -7.02 13.86
CA ARG A 189 -17.18 -6.99 13.98
C ARG A 189 -17.89 -7.80 12.90
N LEU A 190 -17.25 -7.99 11.74
CA LEU A 190 -17.80 -8.77 10.63
C LEU A 190 -17.49 -10.27 10.75
N GLN A 191 -16.68 -10.69 11.72
CA GLN A 191 -16.34 -12.10 11.91
C GLN A 191 -17.29 -12.77 12.91
N PRO A 192 -17.66 -14.04 12.68
CA PRO A 192 -18.30 -14.87 13.70
C PRO A 192 -17.47 -14.95 15.00
N PRO A 193 -18.10 -15.02 16.18
CA PRO A 193 -17.38 -15.09 17.45
C PRO A 193 -16.40 -16.26 17.55
N ASP A 194 -16.76 -17.40 16.96
CA ASP A 194 -16.04 -18.69 16.90
C ASP A 194 -15.00 -18.77 15.76
N CYS A 195 -14.84 -17.71 14.96
CA CYS A 195 -13.88 -17.68 13.87
C CYS A 195 -12.43 -17.85 14.39
N PRO A 196 -11.68 -18.90 14.01
CA PRO A 196 -10.33 -19.13 14.53
C PRO A 196 -9.35 -18.00 14.13
N LEU A 197 -9.53 -17.42 12.94
CA LEU A 197 -8.74 -16.27 12.49
C LEU A 197 -8.99 -15.02 13.36
N ARG A 198 -10.19 -14.86 13.91
CA ARG A 198 -10.54 -13.76 14.82
C ARG A 198 -9.78 -13.92 16.14
N ALA A 199 -9.78 -15.12 16.71
CA ALA A 199 -9.01 -15.42 17.92
C ALA A 199 -7.50 -15.20 17.72
N SER A 200 -6.96 -15.65 16.58
CA SER A 200 -5.57 -15.42 16.19
C SER A 200 -5.24 -13.93 16.02
N ALA A 201 -6.12 -13.16 15.37
CA ALA A 201 -5.95 -11.71 15.22
C ALA A 201 -5.94 -10.99 16.57
N LEU A 202 -6.77 -11.38 17.54
CA LEU A 202 -6.76 -10.81 18.89
C LEU A 202 -5.45 -11.09 19.63
N ARG A 203 -4.88 -12.31 19.50
CA ARG A 203 -3.55 -12.63 20.06
C ARG A 203 -2.46 -11.77 19.46
N VAL A 204 -2.44 -11.62 18.14
CA VAL A 204 -1.46 -10.77 17.43
C VAL A 204 -1.61 -9.31 17.84
N LEU A 205 -2.83 -8.79 17.94
CA LEU A 205 -3.09 -7.42 18.40
C LEU A 205 -2.58 -7.18 19.83
N ASN A 206 -2.72 -8.15 20.73
CA ASN A 206 -2.19 -8.03 22.08
C ASN A 206 -0.66 -7.90 22.07
N VAL A 207 0.05 -8.64 21.23
CA VAL A 207 1.51 -8.48 21.06
C VAL A 207 1.85 -7.09 20.53
N LEU A 208 1.14 -6.63 19.49
CA LEU A 208 1.41 -5.34 18.85
C LEU A 208 1.06 -4.13 19.74
N ARG A 209 0.17 -4.27 20.73
CA ARG A 209 -0.14 -3.21 21.70
C ARG A 209 1.07 -2.85 22.55
N TRP A 210 1.85 -3.84 22.96
CA TRP A 210 3.06 -3.66 23.79
C TRP A 210 4.29 -3.15 23.02
N GLN A 211 4.15 -2.91 21.71
CA GLN A 211 5.22 -2.36 20.86
C GLN A 211 5.00 -0.88 20.53
N ASN A 212 3.87 -0.29 20.94
CA ASN A 212 3.58 1.14 20.78
C ASN A 212 3.58 1.90 22.13
N ALA A 213 4.07 1.26 23.20
CA ALA A 213 4.27 1.83 24.53
C ALA A 213 5.77 1.92 24.81
#